data_AF-A0A7S9D790-F1
#
_entry.id   AF-A0A7S9D790-F1
#
_cell.length_a   1.000
_cell.length_b   1.000
_cell.length_c   1.000
_cell.angle_alpha   90.00
_cell.angle_beta   90.00
_cell.angle_gamma   90.00
#
_symmetry.space_group_name_H-M   'P 1'
#
loop_
_entity.id
_entity.type
_entity.pdbx_description
1 polymer ?
#
loop_
_entity_poly.entity_id
_entity_poly.type
_entity_poly.pdbx_seq_one_letter_code
_entity_poly.pdbx_strand_id
1 'polypeptide(L)'
;MTTVRRVMRGPARWLLPLCGLALLAGGLIAASAGGWLPHPSPQSSAALTPADPDADLPVPKQHSFFRSSTTHATGIEVPLRVGLEGRVQAQLGDVLAFYRTELAKRGWEEKSDGAVVAADHVQLAFASPKGPATLKLGRAEDETTVSLVQRNTEAAAKANFLPMPGQARLIFGYLVPDVASLTINDQTIKIAGGVNHPQTLDLPPGTYSYELIVSGYPVRTCSITVASGETWSLSLGNDDKEPDQIY
;
A
#
# COMPACT_ATOMS: atom_id res chain seq x y z
N MET A 1 -28.43 -55.48 36.08
CA MET A 1 -27.63 -55.83 37.28
C MET A 1 -26.71 -54.65 37.59
N THR A 2 -26.84 -54.11 38.81
CA THR A 2 -25.81 -53.44 39.67
C THR A 2 -24.85 -52.43 39.01
N THR A 3 -25.08 -51.11 39.08
CA THR A 3 -24.72 -50.10 40.13
C THR A 3 -23.24 -49.96 40.49
N VAL A 4 -22.71 -48.71 40.48
CA VAL A 4 -22.01 -47.96 41.58
C VAL A 4 -21.77 -46.50 41.08
N ARG A 5 -22.55 -45.51 41.56
CA ARG A 5 -22.24 -44.37 42.50
C ARG A 5 -21.03 -43.49 42.11
N ARG A 6 -21.21 -42.21 41.72
CA ARG A 6 -21.60 -40.97 42.46
C ARG A 6 -20.46 -40.38 43.32
N VAL A 7 -20.00 -39.17 42.97
CA VAL A 7 -19.70 -38.09 43.95
C VAL A 7 -20.16 -36.73 43.37
N MET A 8 -20.96 -36.05 44.19
CA MET A 8 -21.49 -34.68 44.05
C MET A 8 -20.53 -33.66 44.67
N ARG A 9 -20.67 -32.38 44.25
CA ARG A 9 -20.81 -31.14 45.06
C ARG A 9 -20.26 -29.99 44.19
N GLY A 10 -20.93 -28.88 43.89
CA GLY A 10 -22.13 -28.21 44.40
C GLY A 10 -21.88 -26.70 44.19
N PRO A 11 -22.86 -25.87 43.77
CA PRO A 11 -22.64 -24.47 43.39
C PRO A 11 -23.01 -23.48 44.51
N ALA A 12 -22.34 -22.32 44.55
CA ALA A 12 -22.69 -21.14 45.36
C ALA A 12 -22.44 -19.90 44.47
N ARG A 13 -23.37 -19.05 44.00
CA ARG A 13 -24.60 -18.39 44.50
C ARG A 13 -24.36 -17.25 45.52
N TRP A 14 -24.47 -16.02 44.98
CA TRP A 14 -24.91 -14.72 45.54
C TRP A 14 -23.99 -13.92 46.51
N LEU A 15 -23.75 -12.64 46.21
CA LEU A 15 -24.48 -11.47 46.76
C LEU A 15 -23.74 -10.15 46.45
N LEU A 16 -24.45 -9.16 45.88
CA LEU A 16 -24.13 -7.73 45.97
C LEU A 16 -24.66 -7.19 47.31
N PRO A 17 -23.99 -6.18 47.90
CA PRO A 17 -24.76 -5.02 48.38
C PRO A 17 -24.07 -3.65 48.19
N LEU A 18 -24.92 -2.69 47.80
CA LEU A 18 -25.09 -1.28 48.20
C LEU A 18 -24.03 -0.51 49.03
N CYS A 19 -23.85 0.74 48.59
CA CYS A 19 -23.77 2.02 49.33
C CYS A 19 -22.81 2.20 50.52
N GLY A 20 -22.00 3.26 50.44
CA GLY A 20 -21.36 3.91 51.58
C GLY A 20 -20.60 5.17 51.19
N LEU A 21 -21.32 6.29 51.05
CA LEU A 21 -20.76 7.63 50.89
C LEU A 21 -20.31 8.13 52.27
N ALA A 22 -19.01 8.35 52.46
CA ALA A 22 -18.46 8.96 53.68
C ALA A 22 -17.58 10.16 53.31
N LEU A 23 -18.12 11.35 53.55
CA LEU A 23 -17.38 12.61 53.64
C LEU A 23 -16.56 12.60 54.95
N LEU A 24 -15.24 12.78 54.85
CA LEU A 24 -14.42 13.20 55.98
C LEU A 24 -13.41 14.24 55.49
N ALA A 25 -13.61 15.47 55.97
CA ALA A 25 -12.67 16.55 55.95
C ALA A 25 -11.49 16.26 56.90
N GLY A 26 -10.29 16.66 56.51
CA GLY A 26 -9.11 16.60 57.38
C GLY A 26 -7.85 16.88 56.58
N GLY A 27 -7.44 18.15 56.57
CA GLY A 27 -6.22 18.59 55.91
C GLY A 27 -4.95 18.08 56.58
N LEU A 28 -3.97 17.72 55.78
CA LEU A 28 -2.56 17.77 56.12
C LEU A 28 -1.81 18.33 54.91
N ILE A 29 -1.26 19.52 55.10
CA ILE A 29 -0.31 20.18 54.19
C ILE A 29 0.99 19.37 54.30
N ALA A 30 1.24 18.52 53.30
CA ALA A 30 2.56 17.94 53.09
C ALA A 30 3.32 18.87 52.13
N ALA A 31 4.28 19.60 52.68
CA ALA A 31 5.32 20.27 51.90
C ALA A 31 6.14 19.19 51.18
N SER A 32 5.94 19.04 49.88
CA SER A 32 6.87 18.33 49.00
C SER A 32 7.57 19.36 48.12
N ALA A 33 8.90 19.40 48.27
CA ALA A 33 9.83 20.18 47.48
C ALA A 33 9.46 20.18 45.99
N GLY A 34 9.51 21.37 45.39
CA GLY A 34 9.39 21.56 43.95
C GLY A 34 10.52 20.86 43.21
N GLY A 35 10.37 19.56 43.01
CA GLY A 35 11.06 18.83 41.97
C GLY A 35 10.44 19.25 40.66
N TRP A 36 11.16 20.10 39.91
CA TRP A 36 10.99 20.19 38.46
C TRP A 36 11.21 18.79 37.88
N LEU A 37 10.13 18.03 37.76
CA LEU A 37 10.06 16.99 36.77
C LEU A 37 10.00 17.72 35.42
N PRO A 38 10.95 17.50 34.49
CA PRO A 38 10.68 17.84 33.11
C PRO A 38 9.45 17.03 32.73
N HIS A 39 8.30 17.70 32.61
CA HIS A 39 7.25 17.18 31.74
C HIS A 39 7.95 16.91 30.41
N PRO A 40 7.94 15.68 29.87
CA PRO A 40 8.20 15.55 28.46
C PRO A 40 7.13 16.41 27.81
N SER A 41 7.53 17.54 27.25
CA SER A 41 6.67 18.32 26.38
C SER A 41 6.02 17.31 25.45
N PRO A 42 4.67 17.24 25.32
CA PRO A 42 4.11 16.60 24.15
C PRO A 42 4.83 17.29 23.00
N GLN A 43 5.63 16.53 22.24
CA GLN A 43 6.40 17.09 21.13
C GLN A 43 5.41 17.91 20.34
N SER A 44 5.52 19.23 20.46
CA SER A 44 4.61 20.14 19.79
C SER A 44 4.72 19.74 18.33
N SER A 45 3.59 19.40 17.71
CA SER A 45 3.45 18.97 16.32
C SER A 45 4.09 20.01 15.43
N ALA A 46 5.42 19.93 15.27
CA ALA A 46 6.14 20.73 14.33
C ALA A 46 5.72 20.17 12.99
N ALA A 47 4.91 20.95 12.28
CA ALA A 47 4.43 20.57 10.96
C ALA A 47 5.63 20.10 10.13
N LEU A 48 5.53 18.89 9.58
CA LEU A 48 6.57 18.33 8.72
C LEU A 48 6.80 19.33 7.57
N THR A 49 8.07 19.54 7.22
CA THR A 49 8.44 20.41 6.10
C THR A 49 9.03 19.57 4.98
N PRO A 50 8.83 19.95 3.71
CA PRO A 50 9.41 19.23 2.59
C PRO A 50 10.93 19.38 2.58
N ALA A 51 11.64 18.31 2.26
CA ALA A 51 13.09 18.32 2.05
C ALA A 51 13.49 19.20 0.86
N ASP A 52 12.69 19.13 -0.21
CA ASP A 52 12.79 19.97 -1.40
C ASP A 52 11.40 20.56 -1.70
N PRO A 53 11.23 21.90 -1.64
CA PRO A 53 9.94 22.53 -1.90
C PRO A 53 9.47 22.37 -3.35
N ASP A 54 10.39 22.21 -4.30
CA ASP A 54 10.11 22.19 -5.74
C ASP A 54 9.96 20.78 -6.30
N ALA A 55 10.21 19.74 -5.50
CA ALA A 55 10.07 18.35 -5.93
C ALA A 55 8.61 17.98 -6.30
N ASP A 56 8.45 17.28 -7.42
CA ASP A 56 7.15 16.79 -7.94
C ASP A 56 6.41 15.92 -6.89
N LEU A 57 7.12 15.00 -6.24
CA LEU A 57 6.60 14.18 -5.13
C LEU A 57 7.24 14.66 -3.82
N PRO A 58 6.45 15.23 -2.88
CA PRO A 58 6.99 15.83 -1.67
C PRO A 58 7.54 14.77 -0.71
N VAL A 59 8.76 14.99 -0.22
CA VAL A 59 9.41 14.13 0.78
C VAL A 59 9.55 14.92 2.09
N PRO A 60 9.04 14.44 3.24
CA PRO A 60 9.29 15.09 4.54
C PRO A 60 10.78 15.13 4.88
N LYS A 61 11.27 16.22 5.50
CA LYS A 61 12.65 16.29 6.02
C LYS A 61 12.95 15.23 7.07
N GLN A 62 11.98 14.95 7.93
CA GLN A 62 12.11 13.98 9.02
C GLN A 62 11.73 12.58 8.53
N HIS A 63 12.70 11.87 7.95
CA HIS A 63 12.50 10.53 7.44
C HIS A 63 13.69 9.63 7.76
N SER A 64 13.42 8.34 7.92
CA SER A 64 14.49 7.33 8.06
C SER A 64 14.93 6.80 6.70
N PHE A 65 14.00 6.67 5.76
CA PHE A 65 14.29 6.22 4.40
C PHE A 65 13.25 6.71 3.41
N PHE A 66 13.70 7.06 2.20
CA PHE A 66 12.85 7.21 1.03
C PHE A 66 13.52 6.66 -0.22
N ARG A 67 12.72 6.12 -1.12
CA ARG A 67 13.09 5.64 -2.45
C ARG A 67 12.10 6.16 -3.47
N SER A 68 12.63 6.75 -4.54
CA SER A 68 11.85 7.03 -5.74
C SER A 68 11.88 5.84 -6.70
N SER A 69 10.80 5.65 -7.45
CA SER A 69 10.72 4.71 -8.55
C SER A 69 10.14 5.41 -9.77
N THR A 70 10.64 5.08 -10.96
CA THR A 70 10.09 5.56 -12.22
C THR A 70 9.98 4.39 -13.18
N THR A 71 8.89 4.37 -13.94
CA THR A 71 8.70 3.39 -15.01
C THR A 71 8.66 4.11 -16.35
N HIS A 72 9.54 3.71 -17.26
CA HIS A 72 9.61 4.22 -18.62
C HIS A 72 9.21 3.13 -19.61
N ALA A 73 8.72 3.54 -20.78
CA ALA A 73 8.49 2.66 -21.92
C ALA A 73 9.39 3.09 -23.08
N THR A 74 9.82 2.14 -23.89
CA THR A 74 10.63 2.41 -25.08
C THR A 74 9.91 3.39 -26.00
N GLY A 75 10.61 4.45 -26.42
CA GLY A 75 10.04 5.49 -27.28
C GLY A 75 9.17 6.52 -26.55
N ILE A 76 9.04 6.44 -25.22
CA ILE A 76 8.30 7.39 -24.40
C ILE A 76 9.26 8.10 -23.45
N GLU A 77 9.45 9.41 -23.65
CA GLU A 77 10.40 10.22 -22.88
C GLU A 77 9.95 10.42 -21.42
N VAL A 78 8.68 10.74 -21.21
CA VAL A 78 8.11 11.00 -19.88
C VAL A 78 7.73 9.67 -19.21
N PRO A 79 8.01 9.47 -17.90
CA PRO A 79 7.64 8.23 -17.22
C PRO A 79 6.13 8.01 -17.19
N LEU A 80 5.75 6.73 -17.30
CA LEU A 80 4.37 6.24 -17.23
C LEU A 80 3.87 6.22 -15.79
N ARG A 81 4.79 6.00 -14.85
CA ARG A 81 4.54 5.92 -13.42
C ARG A 81 5.73 6.51 -12.67
N VAL A 82 5.44 7.31 -11.66
CA VAL A 82 6.42 7.78 -10.67
C VAL A 82 5.90 7.37 -9.30
N GLY A 83 6.76 6.76 -8.50
CA GLY A 83 6.44 6.32 -7.14
C GLY A 83 7.44 6.87 -6.13
N LEU A 84 6.97 7.02 -4.91
CA LEU A 84 7.75 7.36 -3.74
C LEU A 84 7.35 6.41 -2.62
N GLU A 85 8.33 5.70 -2.07
CA GLU A 85 8.14 4.80 -0.93
C GLU A 85 9.08 5.20 0.18
N GLY A 86 8.63 5.14 1.43
CA GLY A 86 9.50 5.51 2.54
C GLY A 86 8.89 5.33 3.91
N ARG A 87 9.62 5.84 4.89
CA ARG A 87 9.27 5.82 6.30
C ARG A 87 9.58 7.16 6.95
N VAL A 88 8.60 7.66 7.68
CA VAL A 88 8.61 8.97 8.31
C VAL A 88 8.51 8.76 9.81
N GLN A 89 9.44 9.36 10.55
CA GLN A 89 9.48 9.29 12.01
C GLN A 89 8.47 10.26 12.63
N ALA A 90 7.19 10.05 12.34
CA ALA A 90 6.08 10.87 12.81
C ALA A 90 4.79 10.05 12.90
N GLN A 91 3.78 10.61 13.59
CA GLN A 91 2.47 10.01 13.70
C GLN A 91 1.73 10.07 12.36
N LEU A 92 0.89 9.06 12.09
CA LEU A 92 0.16 8.93 10.82
C LEU A 92 -0.67 10.19 10.49
N GLY A 93 -1.28 10.82 11.50
CA GLY A 93 -2.05 12.06 11.32
C GLY A 93 -1.20 13.25 10.84
N ASP A 94 0.02 13.41 11.39
CA ASP A 94 0.93 14.49 10.99
C ASP A 94 1.46 14.26 9.57
N VAL A 95 1.76 13.01 9.22
CA VAL A 95 2.19 12.63 7.86
C VAL A 95 1.06 12.83 6.85
N LEU A 96 -0.18 12.49 7.21
CA LEU A 96 -1.34 12.75 6.37
C LEU A 96 -1.56 14.24 6.13
N ALA A 97 -1.48 15.06 7.19
CA ALA A 97 -1.62 16.51 7.10
C ALA A 97 -0.54 17.14 6.20
N PHE A 98 0.70 16.64 6.30
CA PHE A 98 1.79 17.00 5.40
C PHE A 98 1.45 16.75 3.94
N TYR A 99 1.08 15.52 3.58
CA TYR A 99 0.81 15.18 2.18
C TYR A 99 -0.38 15.94 1.62
N ARG A 100 -1.48 16.08 2.37
CA ARG A 100 -2.62 16.90 1.93
C ARG A 100 -2.21 18.34 1.61
N THR A 101 -1.40 18.95 2.47
CA THR A 101 -0.93 20.32 2.30
C THR A 101 0.00 20.46 1.10
N GLU A 102 1.01 19.60 1.00
CA GLU A 102 2.02 19.68 -0.04
C GLU A 102 1.50 19.28 -1.43
N LEU A 103 0.60 18.30 -1.51
CA LEU A 103 -0.03 17.90 -2.76
C LEU A 103 -1.05 18.96 -3.23
N ALA A 104 -1.82 19.57 -2.33
CA ALA A 104 -2.72 20.67 -2.69
C ALA A 104 -1.97 21.88 -3.29
N LYS A 105 -0.81 22.23 -2.72
CA LYS A 105 0.06 23.29 -3.29
C LYS A 105 0.53 22.98 -4.71
N ARG A 106 0.63 21.71 -5.08
CA ARG A 106 1.01 21.22 -6.41
C ARG A 106 -0.19 21.07 -7.36
N GLY A 107 -1.37 21.55 -6.94
CA GLY A 107 -2.60 21.47 -7.73
C GLY A 107 -3.23 20.08 -7.77
N TRP A 108 -2.93 19.22 -6.79
CA TRP A 108 -3.56 17.90 -6.68
C TRP A 108 -4.87 18.02 -5.92
N GLU A 109 -5.89 17.32 -6.40
CA GLU A 109 -7.22 17.29 -5.80
C GLU A 109 -7.50 15.93 -5.19
N GLU A 110 -7.73 15.88 -3.88
CA GLU A 110 -8.20 14.65 -3.21
C GLU A 110 -9.58 14.26 -3.74
N LYS A 111 -9.74 12.97 -4.06
CA LYS A 111 -11.00 12.39 -4.49
C LYS A 111 -11.61 11.63 -3.32
N SER A 112 -12.91 11.81 -3.12
CA SER A 112 -13.65 11.13 -2.05
C SER A 112 -13.90 9.64 -2.34
N ASP A 113 -13.82 9.25 -3.62
CA ASP A 113 -14.05 7.86 -4.03
C ASP A 113 -12.92 6.94 -3.54
N GLY A 114 -13.30 5.83 -2.91
CA GLY A 114 -12.36 4.85 -2.37
C GLY A 114 -11.46 5.36 -1.22
N ALA A 115 -11.75 6.52 -0.63
CA ALA A 115 -10.98 7.06 0.47
C ALA A 115 -11.19 6.26 1.76
N VAL A 116 -10.09 5.84 2.39
CA VAL A 116 -10.06 5.14 3.68
C VAL A 116 -9.15 5.93 4.61
N VAL A 117 -9.68 6.34 5.77
CA VAL A 117 -8.91 7.00 6.82
C VAL A 117 -9.22 6.28 8.12
N ALA A 118 -8.32 5.38 8.50
CA ALA A 118 -8.38 4.62 9.75
C ALA A 118 -7.27 5.08 10.71
N ALA A 119 -7.32 4.58 11.94
CA ALA A 119 -6.32 4.94 12.96
C ALA A 119 -4.90 4.44 12.62
N ASP A 120 -4.79 3.34 11.89
CA ASP A 120 -3.56 2.62 11.59
C ASP A 120 -3.16 2.66 10.10
N HIS A 121 -4.08 3.03 9.21
CA HIS A 121 -3.81 3.14 7.77
C HIS A 121 -4.67 4.19 7.09
N VAL A 122 -4.17 4.68 5.95
CA VAL A 122 -4.87 5.63 5.09
C VAL A 122 -4.67 5.20 3.64
N GLN A 123 -5.73 5.32 2.84
CA GLN A 123 -5.66 5.24 1.40
C GLN A 123 -6.48 6.40 0.81
N LEU A 124 -5.84 7.27 0.04
CA LEU A 124 -6.48 8.38 -0.64
C LEU A 124 -6.17 8.35 -2.12
N ALA A 125 -7.18 8.65 -2.94
CA ALA A 125 -7.02 8.90 -4.36
C ALA A 125 -6.91 10.41 -4.61
N PHE A 126 -6.10 10.79 -5.59
CA PHE A 126 -5.92 12.17 -6.04
C PHE A 126 -6.03 12.25 -7.56
N ALA A 127 -6.61 13.35 -8.06
CA ALA A 127 -6.32 13.80 -9.41
C ALA A 127 -5.10 14.72 -9.35
N SER A 128 -4.05 14.35 -10.08
CA SER A 128 -2.85 15.15 -10.23
C SER A 128 -2.75 15.72 -11.65
N PRO A 129 -1.86 16.70 -11.91
CA PRO A 129 -1.69 17.27 -13.25
C PRO A 129 -1.36 16.24 -14.35
N LYS A 130 -0.70 15.12 -14.02
CA LYS A 130 -0.31 14.08 -14.99
C LYS A 130 -1.31 12.92 -15.08
N GLY A 131 -2.25 12.80 -14.15
CA GLY A 131 -3.19 11.68 -14.09
C GLY A 131 -3.59 11.27 -12.66
N PRO A 132 -4.18 10.08 -12.50
CA PRO A 132 -4.58 9.60 -11.17
C PRO A 132 -3.36 9.30 -10.31
N ALA A 133 -3.50 9.51 -9.01
CA ALA A 133 -2.49 9.19 -8.03
C ALA A 133 -3.11 8.59 -6.76
N THR A 134 -2.32 7.80 -6.05
CA THR A 134 -2.74 7.12 -4.82
C THR A 134 -1.71 7.37 -3.74
N LEU A 135 -2.17 7.81 -2.57
CA LEU A 135 -1.40 7.86 -1.33
C LEU A 135 -1.87 6.73 -0.41
N LYS A 136 -0.95 5.89 0.02
CA LYS A 136 -1.15 4.92 1.09
C LYS A 136 -0.21 5.25 2.25
N LEU A 137 -0.77 5.34 3.45
CA LEU A 137 -0.02 5.46 4.69
C LEU A 137 -0.35 4.25 5.57
N GLY A 138 0.64 3.77 6.31
CA GLY A 138 0.44 2.69 7.28
C GLY A 138 1.27 2.91 8.52
N ARG A 139 0.85 2.33 9.64
CA ARG A 139 1.64 2.31 10.86
C ARG A 139 2.65 1.17 10.83
N ALA A 140 3.92 1.47 11.08
CA ALA A 140 4.95 0.46 11.31
C ALA A 140 5.75 0.85 12.55
N GLU A 141 5.49 0.17 13.67
CA GLU A 141 6.14 0.45 14.96
C GLU A 141 5.96 1.92 15.39
N ASP A 142 7.07 2.65 15.51
CA ASP A 142 7.12 4.08 15.84
C ASP A 142 7.10 5.00 14.60
N GLU A 143 7.12 4.43 13.39
CA GLU A 143 7.14 5.14 12.11
C GLU A 143 5.82 5.04 11.34
N THR A 144 5.68 5.92 10.35
CA THR A 144 4.61 5.86 9.35
C THR A 144 5.22 5.47 8.01
N THR A 145 4.73 4.38 7.41
CA THR A 145 5.09 3.98 6.05
C THR A 145 4.33 4.85 5.06
N VAL A 146 4.99 5.15 3.94
CA VAL A 146 4.44 5.97 2.86
C VAL A 146 4.59 5.20 1.55
N SER A 147 3.52 5.16 0.77
CA SER A 147 3.56 4.86 -0.66
C SER A 147 2.73 5.93 -1.40
N LEU A 148 3.38 6.76 -2.20
CA LEU A 148 2.75 7.76 -3.05
C LEU A 148 3.06 7.42 -4.50
N VAL A 149 2.03 7.16 -5.29
CA VAL A 149 2.18 6.75 -6.69
C VAL A 149 1.38 7.68 -7.58
N GLN A 150 2.01 8.23 -8.61
CA GLN A 150 1.38 9.00 -9.68
C GLN A 150 1.46 8.22 -10.98
N ARG A 151 0.32 8.10 -11.66
CA ARG A 151 0.22 7.51 -13.00
C ARG A 151 0.10 8.61 -14.03
N ASN A 152 0.81 8.46 -15.15
CA ASN A 152 0.76 9.38 -16.29
C ASN A 152 -0.09 8.78 -17.40
N THR A 153 -1.36 9.17 -17.45
CA THR A 153 -2.34 8.63 -18.39
C THR A 153 -1.98 8.92 -19.84
N GLU A 154 -1.44 10.11 -20.13
CA GLU A 154 -1.06 10.49 -21.49
C GLU A 154 0.15 9.67 -21.98
N ALA A 155 1.17 9.51 -21.14
CA ALA A 155 2.34 8.68 -21.48
C ALA A 155 1.95 7.21 -21.69
N ALA A 156 1.11 6.66 -20.80
CA ALA A 156 0.60 5.30 -20.95
C ALA A 156 -0.27 5.12 -22.20
N ALA A 157 -1.06 6.12 -22.58
CA ALA A 157 -1.83 6.11 -23.82
C ALA A 157 -0.93 6.08 -25.05
N LYS A 158 0.11 6.93 -25.08
CA LYS A 158 1.11 6.95 -26.16
C LYS A 158 1.87 5.63 -26.29
N ALA A 159 2.09 4.94 -25.17
CA ALA A 159 2.69 3.61 -25.14
C ALA A 159 1.71 2.48 -25.56
N ASN A 160 0.42 2.76 -25.72
CA ASN A 160 -0.67 1.77 -25.83
C ASN A 160 -0.77 0.83 -24.62
N PHE A 161 -0.42 1.32 -23.43
CA PHE A 161 -0.38 0.53 -22.19
C PHE A 161 -1.61 0.72 -21.31
N LEU A 162 -2.56 1.59 -21.68
CA LEU A 162 -3.80 1.76 -20.91
C LEU A 162 -4.66 0.49 -20.98
N PRO A 163 -5.18 0.00 -19.84
CA PRO A 163 -6.07 -1.14 -19.82
C PRO A 163 -7.46 -0.77 -20.36
N MET A 164 -8.23 -1.78 -20.75
CA MET A 164 -9.65 -1.60 -21.02
C MET A 164 -10.40 -1.06 -19.78
N PRO A 165 -11.45 -0.23 -19.94
CA PRO A 165 -12.23 0.26 -18.81
C PRO A 165 -12.75 -0.89 -17.93
N GLY A 166 -12.52 -0.78 -16.61
CA GLY A 166 -12.92 -1.80 -15.64
C GLY A 166 -12.01 -3.02 -15.56
N GLN A 167 -10.93 -3.07 -16.36
CA GLN A 167 -9.99 -4.19 -16.41
C GLN A 167 -8.59 -3.74 -16.02
N ALA A 168 -7.73 -4.72 -15.72
CA ALA A 168 -6.29 -4.58 -15.69
C ALA A 168 -5.69 -5.04 -17.03
N ARG A 169 -4.46 -4.65 -17.32
CA ARG A 169 -3.70 -5.12 -18.49
C ARG A 169 -2.42 -5.80 -18.05
N LEU A 170 -2.15 -6.96 -18.62
CA LEU A 170 -0.86 -7.62 -18.56
C LEU A 170 -0.08 -7.33 -19.84
N ILE A 171 1.21 -7.07 -19.71
CA ILE A 171 2.18 -6.97 -20.80
C ILE A 171 3.23 -8.04 -20.57
N PHE A 172 3.48 -8.86 -21.58
CA PHE A 172 4.41 -9.97 -21.45
C PHE A 172 5.06 -10.32 -22.78
N GLY A 173 6.25 -10.89 -22.71
CA GLY A 173 6.98 -11.38 -23.87
C GLY A 173 7.97 -12.45 -23.46
N TYR A 174 8.39 -13.26 -24.41
CA TYR A 174 9.40 -14.27 -24.20
C TYR A 174 10.55 -14.04 -25.19
N LEU A 175 11.58 -13.34 -24.71
CA LEU A 175 12.70 -12.86 -25.53
C LEU A 175 13.79 -13.92 -25.77
N VAL A 176 13.48 -15.19 -25.46
CA VAL A 176 14.34 -16.35 -25.73
C VAL A 176 13.80 -17.06 -26.99
N PRO A 177 14.64 -17.66 -27.86
CA PRO A 177 14.19 -18.20 -29.16
C PRO A 177 13.12 -19.31 -29.08
N ASP A 178 13.02 -20.01 -27.96
CA ASP A 178 12.07 -21.12 -27.81
C ASP A 178 10.62 -20.64 -27.82
N VAL A 179 9.73 -21.43 -28.41
CA VAL A 179 8.30 -21.15 -28.36
C VAL A 179 7.79 -21.39 -26.94
N ALA A 180 7.14 -20.39 -26.38
CA ALA A 180 6.51 -20.47 -25.08
C ALA A 180 4.99 -20.35 -25.18
N SER A 181 4.29 -20.67 -24.11
CA SER A 181 2.88 -20.37 -23.94
C SER A 181 2.62 -19.96 -22.50
N LEU A 182 1.76 -18.96 -22.31
CA LEU A 182 1.29 -18.51 -21.01
C LEU A 182 -0.12 -19.05 -20.78
N THR A 183 -0.29 -19.86 -19.75
CA THR A 183 -1.63 -20.24 -19.27
C THR A 183 -2.02 -19.34 -18.11
N ILE A 184 -3.13 -18.62 -18.22
CA ILE A 184 -3.67 -17.74 -17.19
C ILE A 184 -5.18 -17.63 -17.38
N ASN A 185 -5.96 -17.61 -16.28
CA ASN A 185 -7.41 -17.47 -16.35
C ASN A 185 -8.09 -18.50 -17.30
N ASP A 186 -7.66 -19.76 -17.21
CA ASP A 186 -8.10 -20.87 -18.08
C ASP A 186 -7.88 -20.64 -19.60
N GLN A 187 -7.04 -19.67 -19.97
CA GLN A 187 -6.65 -19.37 -21.35
C GLN A 187 -5.18 -19.71 -21.57
N THR A 188 -4.86 -20.36 -22.69
CA THR A 188 -3.47 -20.60 -23.12
C THR A 188 -3.13 -19.71 -24.31
N ILE A 189 -2.18 -18.81 -24.11
CA ILE A 189 -1.73 -17.82 -25.09
C ILE A 189 -0.36 -18.23 -25.61
N LYS A 190 -0.24 -18.44 -26.93
CA LYS A 190 1.04 -18.78 -27.55
C LYS A 190 1.94 -17.55 -27.65
N ILE A 191 3.20 -17.73 -27.29
CA ILE A 191 4.23 -16.70 -27.38
C ILE A 191 5.28 -17.15 -28.39
N ALA A 192 5.37 -16.42 -29.50
CA ALA A 192 6.46 -16.60 -30.44
C ALA A 192 7.77 -16.17 -29.75
N GLY A 193 8.68 -17.12 -29.55
CA GLY A 193 9.98 -16.86 -28.94
C GLY A 193 10.85 -15.93 -29.78
N GLY A 194 11.73 -15.18 -29.13
CA GLY A 194 12.78 -14.37 -29.75
C GLY A 194 12.30 -13.11 -30.48
N VAL A 195 10.98 -12.86 -30.51
CA VAL A 195 10.41 -11.65 -31.12
C VAL A 195 10.28 -10.56 -30.06
N ASN A 196 10.87 -9.39 -30.31
CA ASN A 196 10.76 -8.22 -29.44
C ASN A 196 9.43 -7.47 -29.64
N HIS A 197 8.31 -8.20 -29.58
CA HIS A 197 6.96 -7.66 -29.69
C HIS A 197 6.16 -8.14 -28.47
N PRO A 198 6.06 -7.32 -27.41
CA PRO A 198 5.30 -7.71 -26.22
C PRO A 198 3.83 -7.91 -26.59
N GLN A 199 3.24 -8.96 -26.04
CA GLN A 199 1.82 -9.24 -26.10
C GLN A 199 1.10 -8.60 -24.92
N THR A 200 -0.21 -8.43 -25.08
CA THR A 200 -1.07 -7.85 -24.05
C THR A 200 -2.30 -8.70 -23.81
N LEU A 201 -2.76 -8.73 -22.56
CA LEU A 201 -4.00 -9.38 -22.15
C LEU A 201 -4.72 -8.49 -21.15
N ASP A 202 -5.94 -8.08 -21.45
CA ASP A 202 -6.80 -7.42 -20.48
C ASP A 202 -7.56 -8.47 -19.65
N LEU A 203 -7.63 -8.27 -18.34
CA LEU A 203 -8.26 -9.17 -17.37
C LEU A 203 -9.15 -8.38 -16.40
N PRO A 204 -10.28 -8.93 -15.94
CA PRO A 204 -10.99 -8.37 -14.79
C PRO A 204 -10.09 -8.25 -13.55
N PRO A 205 -10.45 -7.41 -12.57
CA PRO A 205 -9.76 -7.36 -11.29
C PRO A 205 -9.86 -8.70 -10.56
N GLY A 206 -8.76 -9.18 -10.00
CA GLY A 206 -8.72 -10.46 -9.32
C GLY A 206 -7.32 -11.00 -9.09
N THR A 207 -7.25 -12.17 -8.45
CA THR A 207 -6.03 -12.94 -8.27
C THR A 207 -6.01 -14.10 -9.25
N TYR A 208 -4.93 -14.22 -10.01
CA TYR A 208 -4.76 -15.21 -11.07
C TYR A 208 -3.49 -16.01 -10.84
N SER A 209 -3.60 -17.33 -10.86
CA SER A 209 -2.46 -18.21 -11.09
C SER A 209 -2.12 -18.21 -12.58
N TYR A 210 -0.83 -18.20 -12.89
CA TYR A 210 -0.35 -18.31 -14.25
C TYR A 210 0.83 -19.26 -14.35
N GLU A 211 0.94 -19.90 -15.51
CA GLU A 211 1.96 -20.91 -15.79
C GLU A 211 2.64 -20.61 -17.12
N LEU A 212 3.97 -20.63 -17.11
CA LEU A 212 4.78 -20.56 -18.31
C LEU A 212 5.12 -21.99 -18.77
N ILE A 213 4.78 -22.29 -20.02
CA ILE A 213 5.05 -23.56 -20.67
C ILE A 213 6.07 -23.30 -21.78
N VAL A 214 7.21 -23.99 -21.76
CA VAL A 214 8.25 -23.89 -22.79
C VAL A 214 8.43 -25.26 -23.41
N SER A 215 8.35 -25.35 -24.73
CA SER A 215 8.49 -26.62 -25.46
C SER A 215 7.57 -27.75 -24.94
N GLY A 216 6.39 -27.38 -24.42
CA GLY A 216 5.40 -28.32 -23.89
C GLY A 216 5.55 -28.69 -22.41
N TYR A 217 6.57 -28.16 -21.71
CA TYR A 217 6.80 -28.43 -20.29
C TYR A 217 6.54 -27.18 -19.44
N PRO A 218 5.81 -27.29 -18.32
CA PRO A 218 5.76 -26.24 -17.31
C PRO A 218 7.15 -25.91 -16.78
N VAL A 219 7.54 -24.65 -16.85
CA VAL A 219 8.83 -24.18 -16.32
C VAL A 219 8.67 -23.22 -15.14
N ARG A 220 7.50 -22.57 -15.01
CA ARG A 220 7.22 -21.65 -13.91
C ARG A 220 5.73 -21.59 -13.62
N THR A 221 5.38 -21.57 -12.34
CA THR A 221 4.02 -21.29 -11.86
C THR A 221 4.09 -20.17 -10.83
N CYS A 222 3.30 -19.12 -11.03
CA CYS A 222 3.27 -17.94 -10.18
C CYS A 222 1.82 -17.45 -10.01
N SER A 223 1.64 -16.42 -9.19
CA SER A 223 0.36 -15.73 -9.03
C SER A 223 0.52 -14.23 -9.15
N ILE A 224 -0.49 -13.55 -9.69
CA ILE A 224 -0.57 -12.09 -9.72
C ILE A 224 -1.95 -11.64 -9.23
N THR A 225 -2.00 -10.56 -8.47
CA THR A 225 -3.26 -9.87 -8.14
C THR A 225 -3.26 -8.54 -8.87
N VAL A 226 -4.35 -8.28 -9.61
CA VAL A 226 -4.49 -7.08 -10.43
C VAL A 226 -5.78 -6.34 -10.07
N ALA A 227 -5.74 -5.01 -10.09
CA ALA A 227 -6.92 -4.16 -9.91
C ALA A 227 -7.30 -3.43 -11.21
N SER A 228 -8.53 -2.92 -11.26
CA SER A 228 -9.01 -2.14 -12.41
C SER A 228 -8.15 -0.91 -12.63
N GLY A 229 -7.84 -0.61 -13.89
CA GLY A 229 -7.04 0.56 -14.28
C GLY A 229 -5.54 0.38 -14.05
N GLU A 230 -5.08 -0.83 -13.74
CA GLU A 230 -3.66 -1.14 -13.59
C GLU A 230 -3.08 -1.81 -14.83
N THR A 231 -1.80 -1.56 -15.09
CA THR A 231 -1.03 -2.32 -16.07
C THR A 231 0.20 -2.92 -15.42
N TRP A 232 0.43 -4.20 -15.69
CA TRP A 232 1.50 -5.02 -15.11
C TRP A 232 2.37 -5.63 -16.20
N SER A 233 3.68 -5.68 -15.95
CA SER A 233 4.65 -6.38 -16.79
C SER A 233 4.96 -7.75 -16.15
N LEU A 234 4.76 -8.83 -16.90
CA LEU A 234 5.22 -10.16 -16.50
C LEU A 234 6.60 -10.44 -17.09
N SER A 235 7.56 -10.75 -16.22
CA SER A 235 8.88 -11.23 -16.62
C SER A 235 8.84 -12.75 -16.77
N LEU A 236 8.81 -13.22 -18.02
CA LEU A 236 8.71 -14.65 -18.34
C LEU A 236 10.09 -15.30 -18.62
N GLY A 237 11.19 -14.60 -18.34
CA GLY A 237 12.55 -15.15 -18.45
C GLY A 237 12.92 -16.06 -17.28
N ASN A 238 14.16 -16.58 -17.29
CA ASN A 238 14.71 -17.43 -16.22
C ASN A 238 14.98 -16.66 -14.93
N ASP A 239 14.89 -15.34 -14.98
CA ASP A 239 15.08 -14.41 -13.89
C ASP A 239 13.86 -14.54 -12.98
N ASP A 240 14.03 -14.85 -11.70
CA ASP A 240 12.95 -14.93 -10.69
C ASP A 240 12.35 -13.54 -10.35
N LYS A 241 12.24 -12.68 -11.36
CA LYS A 241 11.70 -11.33 -11.25
C LYS A 241 10.19 -11.40 -11.11
N GLU A 242 9.70 -10.80 -10.03
CA GLU A 242 8.28 -10.65 -9.76
C GLU A 242 7.59 -9.76 -10.82
N PRO A 243 6.26 -9.87 -10.96
CA PRO A 243 5.49 -8.94 -11.78
C PRO A 243 5.69 -7.49 -11.32
N ASP A 244 5.91 -6.60 -12.29
CA ASP A 244 6.11 -5.17 -12.01
C ASP A 244 4.86 -4.38 -12.41
N GLN A 245 4.32 -3.56 -11.52
CA GLN A 245 3.28 -2.61 -11.88
C GLN A 245 3.89 -1.44 -12.66
N ILE A 246 3.49 -1.30 -13.92
CA ILE A 246 4.03 -0.27 -14.83
C ILE A 246 3.10 0.92 -15.00
N TYR A 247 1.81 0.72 -14.76
CA TYR A 247 0.79 1.77 -14.66
C TYR A 247 -0.05 1.48 -13.42
#